data_AF-A0A5K7ZC72-F1
#
_entry.id   AF-A0A5K7ZC72-F1
#
_cell.length_a   1.000
_cell.length_b   1.000
_cell.length_c   1.000
_cell.angle_alpha   90.00
_cell.angle_beta   90.00
_cell.angle_gamma   90.00
#
_symmetry.space_group_name_H-M   'P 1'
#
loop_
_entity.id
_entity.type
_entity.pdbx_description
1 polymer ?
#
loop_
_entity_poly.entity_id
_entity_poly.type
_entity_poly.pdbx_seq_one_letter_code
_entity_poly.pdbx_strand_id
1 'polypeptide(L)' 'MTHQIEKDPVLVDALKTVSDFIQQVTGAAPTSAEMADALTRYFVLNEIKEHIVMLRDGEGDG' A
#
# COMPACT_ATOMS: atom_id res chain seq x y z
N MET A 1 -4.26 -1.14 27.20
CA MET A 1 -4.45 -2.42 26.48
C MET A 1 -3.82 -2.27 25.11
N THR A 2 -2.58 -2.74 24.96
CA THR A 2 -1.93 -2.83 23.65
C THR A 2 -2.61 -3.95 22.89
N HIS A 3 -3.52 -3.62 21.98
CA HIS A 3 -3.97 -4.59 20.99
C HIS A 3 -2.74 -4.97 20.18
N GLN A 4 -2.27 -6.20 20.39
CA GLN A 4 -1.33 -6.83 19.48
C GLN A 4 -2.14 -7.04 18.19
N ILE A 5 -2.06 -6.07 17.28
CA ILE A 5 -2.68 -6.20 15.96
C ILE A 5 -1.86 -7.27 15.26
N GLU A 6 -2.40 -8.48 15.22
CA GLU A 6 -1.89 -9.53 14.34
C GLU A 6 -1.94 -8.97 12.92
N LYS A 7 -0.77 -8.92 12.27
CA LYS A 7 -0.67 -8.30 10.95
C LYS A 7 -1.29 -9.26 9.94
N ASP A 8 -2.29 -8.78 9.19
CA ASP A 8 -2.87 -9.51 8.07
C ASP A 8 -1.76 -9.90 7.07
N PRO A 9 -1.53 -11.20 6.81
CA PRO A 9 -0.46 -11.65 5.95
C PRO A 9 -0.57 -11.10 4.52
N VAL A 10 -1.78 -10.86 4.01
CA VAL A 10 -1.99 -10.27 2.67
C VAL A 10 -1.48 -8.84 2.62
N LEU A 11 -1.70 -8.06 3.69
CA LEU A 11 -1.18 -6.70 3.78
C LEU A 11 0.35 -6.67 3.97
N VAL A 12 0.91 -7.67 4.66
CA VAL A 12 2.37 -7.81 4.79
C VAL A 12 3.02 -8.07 3.44
N ASP A 13 2.46 -8.96 2.62
CA ASP A 13 2.99 -9.26 1.29
C ASP A 13 2.84 -8.07 0.32
N ALA A 14 1.76 -7.31 0.43
CA ALA A 14 1.59 -6.07 -0.32
C ALA A 14 2.68 -5.04 0.05
N LEU A 15 2.93 -4.82 1.34
CA LEU A 15 3.99 -3.92 1.79
C LEU A 15 5.39 -4.37 1.34
N LYS A 16 5.63 -5.69 1.34
CA LYS A 16 6.88 -6.27 0.80
C LYS A 16 7.01 -5.96 -0.69
N THR A 17 5.95 -6.12 -1.47
CA THR A 17 5.95 -5.81 -2.90
C THR A 17 6.29 -4.36 -3.17
N VAL A 18 5.72 -3.42 -2.41
CA VAL A 18 6.06 -1.99 -2.51
C VAL A 18 7.53 -1.76 -2.15
N SER A 19 8.01 -2.35 -1.04
CA SER A 19 9.41 -2.23 -0.62
C SER A 19 10.40 -2.74 -1.68
N ASP A 20 10.13 -3.92 -2.24
CA ASP A 20 10.97 -4.54 -3.28
C ASP A 20 11.00 -3.67 -4.53
N PHE A 21 9.85 -3.12 -4.96
CA PHE A 21 9.76 -2.20 -6.09
C PHE A 21 10.60 -0.93 -5.85
N ILE A 22 10.46 -0.28 -4.69
CA ILE A 22 11.24 0.92 -4.37
C ILE A 22 12.74 0.62 -4.36
N GLN A 23 13.15 -0.52 -3.78
CA GLN A 23 14.55 -0.92 -3.80
C GLN A 23 15.06 -1.16 -5.23
N GLN A 24 14.27 -1.82 -6.07
CA GLN A 24 14.64 -2.09 -7.46
C GLN A 24 14.84 -0.79 -8.26
N VAL A 25 13.97 0.22 -8.07
CA VAL A 25 14.00 1.44 -8.89
C VAL A 25 14.90 2.55 -8.33
N THR A 26 15.16 2.56 -7.02
CA THR A 26 15.99 3.59 -6.37
C THR A 26 17.37 3.08 -5.93
N GLY A 27 17.56 1.77 -5.86
CA GLY A 27 18.76 1.13 -5.32
C GLY A 27 18.77 0.98 -3.79
N ALA A 28 17.76 1.51 -3.07
CA ALA A 28 17.67 1.44 -1.61
C ALA A 28 16.25 1.05 -1.17
N ALA A 29 16.16 0.15 -0.18
CA ALA A 29 14.88 -0.17 0.44
C ALA A 29 14.38 1.03 1.27
N PRO A 30 13.08 1.33 1.24
CA PRO A 30 12.52 2.40 2.05
C PRO A 30 12.52 2.01 3.54
N THR A 31 12.70 2.99 4.41
CA THR A 31 12.43 2.82 5.84
C THR A 31 10.94 2.73 6.11
N SER A 32 10.56 2.13 7.25
CA SER A 32 9.15 2.09 7.67
C SER A 32 8.52 3.48 7.81
N ALA A 33 9.32 4.49 8.19
CA ALA A 33 8.85 5.88 8.33
C ALA A 33 8.56 6.52 6.96
N GLU A 34 9.44 6.34 5.98
CA GLU A 34 9.22 6.81 4.61
C GLU A 34 8.02 6.14 3.96
N MET A 35 7.87 4.82 4.18
CA MET A 35 6.70 4.07 3.69
C MET A 35 5.40 4.61 4.31
N ALA A 36 5.38 4.84 5.63
CA ALA A 36 4.21 5.35 6.32
C ALA A 36 3.84 6.77 5.87
N ASP A 37 4.81 7.67 5.69
CA ASP A 37 4.58 9.01 5.15
C ASP A 37 4.02 8.93 3.73
N ALA A 38 4.66 8.14 2.85
CA ALA A 38 4.23 7.98 1.47
C ALA A 38 2.78 7.46 1.37
N LEU A 39 2.44 6.39 2.09
CA LEU A 39 1.11 5.79 2.07
C LEU A 39 0.00 6.70 2.63
N THR A 40 0.35 7.71 3.41
CA THR A 40 -0.62 8.64 4.03
C THR A 40 -0.70 10.00 3.33
N ARG A 41 0.05 10.21 2.25
CA ARG A 41 -0.07 11.41 1.43
C ARG A 41 -1.39 11.43 0.67
N TYR A 42 -2.03 12.60 0.61
CA TYR A 42 -3.37 12.76 0.04
C TYR A 42 -3.54 12.16 -1.36
N PHE A 43 -2.58 12.38 -2.26
CA PHE A 43 -2.66 11.83 -3.61
C PHE A 43 -2.66 10.29 -3.61
N VAL A 44 -1.81 9.64 -2.79
CA VAL A 44 -1.78 8.17 -2.66
C VAL A 44 -3.08 7.65 -2.07
N LEU A 45 -3.60 8.31 -1.03
CA LEU A 45 -4.91 7.98 -0.45
C LEU A 45 -6.03 8.10 -1.48
N ASN A 46 -5.97 9.11 -2.36
CA ASN A 46 -6.95 9.27 -3.42
C ASN A 46 -6.85 8.13 -4.46
N GLU A 47 -5.65 7.75 -4.90
CA GLU A 47 -5.46 6.62 -5.82
C GLU A 47 -5.95 5.30 -5.22
N ILE A 48 -5.65 5.02 -3.94
CA ILE A 48 -6.16 3.84 -3.23
C ILE A 48 -7.69 3.85 -3.20
N LYS A 49 -8.31 5.00 -2.89
CA LYS A 49 -9.77 5.17 -2.89
C LYS A 49 -10.35 4.90 -4.28
N GLU A 50 -9.82 5.50 -5.34
CA GLU A 50 -10.32 5.31 -6.71
C GLU A 50 -10.21 3.84 -7.13
N HIS A 51 -9.09 3.18 -6.85
CA HIS A 51 -8.91 1.76 -7.18
C HIS A 51 -9.91 0.86 -6.42
N ILE A 52 -10.15 1.12 -5.13
CA ILE A 52 -11.15 0.37 -4.34
C ILE A 52 -12.57 0.60 -4.87
N VAL A 53 -12.92 1.84 -5.26
CA VAL A 53 -14.23 2.16 -5.87
C VAL A 53 -14.39 1.39 -7.17
N MET A 54 -13.38 1.44 -8.06
CA MET A 54 -13.35 0.67 -9.31
C MET A 54 -13.59 -0.83 -9.07
N LEU A 55 -12.92 -1.44 -8.09
CA LEU A 55 -13.09 -2.86 -7.77
C LEU A 55 -14.50 -3.20 -7.26
N ARG A 56 -15.14 -2.27 -6.54
CA ARG A 56 -16.49 -2.46 -5.97
C ARG A 56 -17.59 -2.27 -6.99
N ASP A 57 -17.41 -1.33 -7.90
CA ASP A 57 -18.38 -1.02 -8.94
C ASP A 57 -18.40 -2.08 -10.05
N GLY A 58 -17.45 -3.04 -10.01
CA GLY A 58 -17.25 -4.06 -11.02
C GLY A 58 -16.64 -3.47 -12.29
N GLU A 59 -15.92 -4.27 -13.07
CA GLU A 59 -15.55 -3.90 -14.44
C GLU A 59 -16.83 -3.64 -15.25
N GLY A 60 -17.31 -2.39 -15.22
CA GLY A 60 -18.25 -1.87 -16.21
C GLY A 60 -17.46 -1.68 -17.51
N ASP A 61 -17.76 -2.52 -18.48
CA ASP A 61 -17.17 -2.66 -19.83
C ASP A 61 -15.89 -3.50 -19.96
N GLY A 62 -16.12 -4.80 -20.07
CA GLY A 62 -15.36 -5.74 -20.92
C GLY A 62 -16.33 -6.63 -21.69
#